data_AF-A0A1Y5YXM3-F1
#
_entry.id   AF-A0A1Y5YXM3-F1
#
_cell.length_a   1.000
_cell.length_b   1.000
_cell.length_c   1.000
_cell.angle_alpha   90.00
_cell.angle_beta   90.00
_cell.angle_gamma   90.00
#
_symmetry.space_group_name_H-M   'P 1'
#
loop_
_entity.id
_entity.type
_entity.pdbx_description
1 polymer ?
#
loop_
_entity_poly.entity_id
_entity_poly.type
_entity_poly.pdbx_seq_one_letter_code
_entity_poly.pdbx_strand_id
1 'polypeptide(L)'
;MTKTIECKKCGHLNTENDVDYMNTTCGESCGCEGYEYDLTCSACGNEIYRGSEWGQFDRTEVFDEIIDELVESNKTNEHNERK
;
A
#
# COMPACT_ATOMS: atom_id res chain seq x y z
N MET A 1 -13.50 13.31 1.90
CA MET A 1 -12.61 13.67 0.77
C MET A 1 -11.93 12.38 0.36
N THR A 2 -11.95 12.03 -0.93
CA THR A 2 -11.28 10.81 -1.40
C THR A 2 -9.77 11.05 -1.43
N LYS A 3 -8.99 10.20 -0.75
CA LYS A 3 -7.53 10.26 -0.78
C LYS A 3 -7.02 9.60 -2.07
N THR A 4 -5.86 10.05 -2.56
CA THR A 4 -5.26 9.56 -3.81
C THR A 4 -3.75 9.48 -3.73
N ILE A 5 -3.16 8.51 -4.42
CA ILE A 5 -1.70 8.36 -4.58
C ILE A 5 -1.32 8.53 -6.05
N GLU A 6 -0.39 9.44 -6.32
CA GLU A 6 0.13 9.63 -7.67
C GLU A 6 1.16 8.56 -8.04
N CYS A 7 0.97 7.90 -9.18
CA CYS A 7 1.95 6.99 -9.75
C CYS A 7 3.13 7.79 -10.32
N LYS A 8 4.30 7.68 -9.68
CA LYS A 8 5.53 8.38 -10.11
C LYS A 8 5.98 8.09 -11.55
N LYS A 9 5.50 6.99 -12.17
CA LYS A 9 5.83 6.64 -13.57
C LYS A 9 4.95 7.31 -14.63
N CYS A 10 3.68 7.54 -14.34
CA CYS A 10 2.71 8.00 -15.35
C CYS A 10 1.84 9.19 -14.92
N GLY A 11 1.94 9.64 -13.67
CA GLY A 11 1.16 10.73 -13.11
C GLY A 11 -0.31 10.38 -12.83
N HIS A 12 -0.73 9.12 -13.01
CA HIS A 12 -2.09 8.70 -12.71
C HIS A 12 -2.36 8.73 -11.20
N LEU A 13 -3.55 9.20 -10.81
CA LEU A 13 -4.00 9.25 -9.42
C LEU A 13 -4.79 7.97 -9.10
N ASN A 14 -4.22 7.13 -8.26
CA ASN A 14 -4.82 5.89 -7.78
C ASN A 14 -5.57 6.15 -6.47
N THR A 15 -6.56 5.32 -6.19
CA THR A 15 -7.44 5.37 -5.03
C THR A 15 -7.37 4.06 -4.25
N GLU A 16 -8.06 4.00 -3.11
CA GLU A 16 -8.21 2.77 -2.32
C GLU A 16 -8.75 1.59 -3.14
N ASN A 17 -9.55 1.84 -4.18
CA ASN A 17 -10.11 0.79 -5.04
C ASN A 17 -9.07 0.09 -5.92
N ASP A 18 -7.90 0.69 -6.08
CA ASP A 18 -6.77 0.12 -6.81
C ASP A 18 -5.89 -0.78 -5.91
N VAL A 19 -6.28 -0.97 -4.64
CA VAL A 19 -5.66 -1.92 -3.71
C VAL A 19 -6.26 -3.30 -3.90
N ASP A 20 -5.41 -4.23 -4.32
CA ASP A 20 -5.69 -5.66 -4.34
C ASP A 20 -5.16 -6.32 -3.06
N TYR A 21 -5.82 -7.40 -2.65
CA TYR A 21 -5.43 -8.15 -1.45
C TYR A 21 -5.71 -9.63 -1.58
N MET A 22 -4.97 -10.42 -0.80
CA MET A 22 -5.12 -11.85 -0.67
C MET A 22 -5.09 -12.22 0.81
N ASN A 23 -6.14 -12.89 1.29
CA ASN A 23 -6.15 -13.42 2.65
C ASN A 23 -5.07 -14.49 2.82
N THR A 24 -4.36 -14.42 3.93
CA THR A 24 -3.37 -15.38 4.36
C THR A 24 -3.74 -15.95 5.73
N THR A 25 -3.21 -17.13 6.06
CA THR A 25 -3.39 -17.73 7.38
C THR A 25 -2.05 -18.25 7.87
N CYS A 26 -1.80 -18.17 9.18
CA CYS A 26 -0.58 -18.71 9.81
C CYS A 26 -0.64 -20.24 9.96
N GLY A 27 -1.11 -20.94 8.92
CA GLY A 27 -1.38 -22.37 8.91
C GLY A 27 -2.71 -22.75 9.59
N GLU A 28 -3.33 -23.82 9.11
CA GLU A 28 -4.67 -24.29 9.52
C GLU A 28 -4.83 -24.51 11.04
N SER A 29 -3.72 -24.71 11.76
CA SER A 29 -3.73 -25.03 13.20
C SER A 29 -3.59 -23.81 14.12
N CYS A 30 -3.07 -22.68 13.62
CA CYS A 30 -2.77 -21.51 14.46
C CYS A 30 -3.95 -20.53 14.54
N GLY A 31 -4.81 -20.51 13.51
CA GLY A 31 -6.01 -19.68 13.47
C GLY A 31 -5.74 -18.18 13.33
N CYS A 32 -4.49 -17.75 13.16
CA CYS A 32 -4.17 -16.36 12.87
C CYS A 32 -4.52 -16.06 11.40
N GLU A 33 -5.41 -15.10 11.21
CA GLU A 33 -5.77 -14.53 9.91
C GLU A 33 -4.87 -13.34 9.62
N GLY A 34 -4.43 -13.21 8.38
CA GLY A 34 -3.71 -12.05 7.88
C GLY A 34 -4.04 -11.83 6.42
N TYR A 35 -3.36 -10.88 5.81
CA TYR A 35 -3.51 -10.59 4.40
C TYR A 35 -2.22 -10.01 3.83
N GLU A 36 -1.97 -10.32 2.56
CA GLU A 36 -1.03 -9.58 1.73
C GLU A 36 -1.82 -8.61 0.87
N TYR A 37 -1.25 -7.45 0.59
CA TYR A 37 -1.89 -6.44 -0.25
C TYR A 37 -0.88 -5.73 -1.15
N ASP A 38 -1.34 -5.27 -2.30
CA ASP A 38 -0.56 -4.45 -3.22
C ASP A 38 -1.41 -3.31 -3.79
N LEU A 39 -0.74 -2.17 -4.02
CA LEU A 39 -1.28 -1.05 -4.76
C LEU A 39 -0.57 -1.00 -6.10
N THR A 40 -1.30 -1.35 -7.16
CA THR A 40 -0.81 -1.32 -8.54
C THR A 40 -1.48 -0.17 -9.30
N CYS A 41 -0.70 0.56 -10.09
CA CYS A 41 -1.25 1.66 -10.88
C CYS A 41 -2.25 1.14 -11.93
N SER A 42 -3.52 1.50 -11.83
CA SER A 42 -4.54 1.00 -12.77
C SER A 42 -4.38 1.49 -14.20
N ALA A 43 -3.62 2.58 -14.42
CA ALA A 43 -3.33 3.09 -15.76
C ALA A 43 -2.16 2.40 -16.47
N CYS A 44 -1.13 1.96 -15.75
CA CYS A 44 0.10 1.44 -16.36
C CYS A 44 0.58 0.10 -15.81
N GLY A 45 -0.10 -0.46 -14.81
CA GLY A 45 0.23 -1.74 -14.18
C GLY A 45 1.51 -1.71 -13.34
N ASN A 46 2.04 -0.53 -13.02
CA ASN A 46 3.23 -0.42 -12.18
C ASN A 46 2.89 -0.58 -10.71
N GLU A 47 3.54 -1.51 -10.03
CA GLU A 47 3.49 -1.64 -8.56
C GLU A 47 3.97 -0.34 -7.89
N ILE A 48 3.12 0.23 -7.04
CA ILE A 48 3.40 1.45 -6.27
C ILE A 48 3.85 1.07 -4.86
N TYR A 49 3.17 0.09 -4.26
CA TYR A 49 3.41 -0.35 -2.90
C TYR A 49 2.97 -1.81 -2.73
N ARG A 50 3.59 -2.54 -1.80
CA ARG A 50 3.19 -3.88 -1.39
C ARG A 50 3.47 -4.07 0.10
N GLY A 51 2.53 -4.69 0.81
CA GLY A 51 2.65 -4.96 2.24
C GLY A 51 1.92 -6.23 2.66
N SER A 52 1.99 -6.52 3.96
CA SER A 52 1.28 -7.64 4.58
C SER A 52 1.02 -7.36 6.05
N GLU A 53 -0.17 -7.66 6.53
CA GLU A 53 -0.60 -7.38 7.90
C GLU A 53 -1.36 -8.57 8.49
N TRP A 54 -1.46 -8.60 9.81
CA TRP A 54 -2.27 -9.59 10.54
C TRP A 54 -3.61 -8.99 10.94
N GLY A 55 -4.69 -9.76 10.79
CA GLY A 55 -6.04 -9.34 11.14
C GLY A 55 -6.99 -9.35 9.93
N GLN A 56 -8.11 -8.63 10.09
CA GLN A 56 -9.10 -8.47 9.04
C GLN A 56 -8.67 -7.36 8.09
N PHE A 57 -8.80 -7.60 6.78
CA PHE A 57 -8.52 -6.60 5.77
C PHE A 57 -9.58 -5.48 5.80
N ASP A 58 -9.15 -4.25 6.06
CA ASP A 58 -9.90 -3.03 5.79
C ASP A 58 -9.15 -2.20 4.73
N ARG A 59 -9.77 -2.06 3.57
CA ARG A 59 -9.17 -1.38 2.42
C ARG A 59 -8.83 0.09 2.72
N THR A 60 -9.68 0.77 3.47
CA THR A 60 -9.52 2.19 3.75
C THR A 60 -8.37 2.41 4.71
N GLU A 61 -8.29 1.60 5.77
CA GLU A 61 -7.18 1.65 6.73
C GLU A 61 -5.85 1.33 6.05
N VAL A 62 -5.79 0.26 5.26
CA VAL A 62 -4.59 -0.10 4.49
C VAL A 62 -4.16 1.02 3.54
N PHE A 63 -5.11 1.63 2.82
CA PHE A 63 -4.77 2.72 1.90
C PHE A 63 -4.23 3.96 2.63
N ASP A 64 -4.74 4.25 3.83
CA ASP A 64 -4.26 5.32 4.68
C ASP A 64 -2.83 5.06 5.18
N GLU A 65 -2.54 3.82 5.59
CA GLU A 65 -1.19 3.39 5.98
C GLU A 65 -0.20 3.51 4.83
N ILE A 66 -0.58 3.10 3.61
CA ILE A 66 0.26 3.26 2.42
C ILE A 66 0.60 4.74 2.19
N ILE A 67 -0.38 5.64 2.32
CA ILE A 67 -0.15 7.08 2.17
C ILE A 67 0.87 7.57 3.20
N ASP A 68 0.67 7.23 4.46
CA ASP A 68 1.54 7.68 5.55
C ASP A 68 2.96 7.16 5.35
N GLU A 69 3.14 5.88 5.02
CA GLU A 69 4.45 5.29 4.73
C GLU A 69 5.15 5.91 3.52
N LEU A 70 4.43 6.17 2.43
CA LEU A 70 5.00 6.83 1.25
C LEU A 70 5.40 8.28 1.55
N VAL A 71 4.61 8.99 2.35
CA VAL A 71 4.92 10.36 2.80
C VAL A 71 6.16 10.37 3.69
N GLU A 72 6.27 9.44 4.64
CA GLU A 72 7.43 9.30 5.51
C GLU A 72 8.68 8.94 4.72
N SER A 73 8.60 7.94 3.83
CA SER A 73 9.71 7.52 2.97
C SER A 73 10.25 8.64 2.07
N ASN A 74 9.37 9.53 1.58
CA ASN A 74 9.81 10.70 0.81
C ASN A 74 10.59 11.69 1.69
N LYS A 75 10.20 11.91 2.96
CA LYS A 75 10.91 12.83 3.88
C LYS A 75 12.31 12.32 4.24
N THR A 76 12.49 11.00 4.40
CA THR A 76 13.79 10.41 4.76
C THR A 76 14.80 10.49 3.62
N ASN A 77 14.35 10.40 2.37
CA ASN A 77 15.20 10.51 1.18
C ASN A 77 15.74 11.94 0.98
N GLU A 78 14.96 12.97 1.28
CA GLU A 78 15.42 14.37 1.20
C GLU A 78 16.56 14.71 2.17
N HIS A 79 16.71 13.94 3.25
CA HIS A 79 17.75 14.18 4.26
C HIS A 79 19.10 13.54 3.92
N ASN A 80 19.15 12.61 2.96
CA ASN A 80 20.39 11.90 2.57
C ASN A 80 21.08 12.50 1.33
N GLU A 81 20.45 13.44 0.61
CA GLU A 81 21.05 14.11 -0.56
C GLU A 81 21.80 15.41 -0.22
N ARG A 82 22.00 15.73 1.09
CA ARG A 82 22.69 16.95 1.55
C ARG A 82 24.09 16.70 2.16
N LYS A 83 24.83 15.69 1.72
CA LYS A 83 26.25 15.50 2.11
C LYS A 83 27.17 15.21 0.93
#